data_AF-A0A6G5QQ34-F1
#
_entry.id   AF-A0A6G5QQ34-F1
#
_cell.length_a   1.000
_cell.length_b   1.000
_cell.length_c   1.000
_cell.angle_alpha   90.00
_cell.angle_beta   90.00
_cell.angle_gamma   90.00
#
_symmetry.space_group_name_H-M   'P 1'
#
loop_
_entity.id
_entity.type
_entity.pdbx_description
1 polymer ?
#
loop_
_entity_poly.entity_id
_entity_poly.type
_entity_poly.pdbx_seq_one_letter_code
_entity_poly.pdbx_strand_id
1 'polypeptide(L)'
;MLDFLKSLFGVQEEKRPAKVIVVKAARSPIASKTNNSTIKKTDTVKADNVNKPNEKLFVNEIDDKYGYVNAKGEQVIECKFDEAYSFTEDLAVVKKDGKYGYINTKGEQIIECKFDLVRSFSEGLARVKKDSKYGYINIKGNFVVNDENGNRIEISGKFDEAYSFTEDLAVVKKDGKYGYINTKGEQVIECKFDSVGGF
;
A
#
# COMPACT_ATOMS: atom_id res chain seq x y z
N MET A 1 35.42 -37.66 -0.87
CA MET A 1 34.20 -38.24 -1.49
C MET A 1 33.51 -37.25 -2.44
N LEU A 2 33.60 -35.93 -2.22
CA LEU A 2 33.05 -34.92 -3.15
C LEU A 2 33.92 -34.63 -4.39
N ASP A 3 35.22 -34.96 -4.35
CA ASP A 3 36.15 -34.67 -5.46
C ASP A 3 36.15 -35.74 -6.57
N PHE A 4 35.58 -36.92 -6.31
CA PHE A 4 35.48 -37.98 -7.33
C PHE A 4 34.34 -37.71 -8.33
N LEU A 5 33.34 -36.91 -7.96
CA LEU A 5 32.19 -36.58 -8.83
C LEU A 5 32.45 -35.40 -9.78
N LYS A 6 33.48 -34.57 -9.54
CA LYS A 6 33.79 -33.41 -10.41
C LYS A 6 34.55 -33.77 -11.69
N SER A 7 35.24 -34.92 -11.70
CA SER A 7 35.98 -35.41 -12.87
C SER A 7 35.11 -36.16 -13.90
N LEU A 8 33.93 -36.65 -13.50
CA LEU A 8 33.09 -37.48 -14.36
C LEU A 8 32.11 -36.67 -15.23
N PHE A 9 31.84 -35.41 -14.88
CA PHE A 9 30.79 -34.59 -15.50
C PHE A 9 31.26 -33.30 -16.17
N GLY A 10 32.56 -32.98 -16.19
CA GLY A 10 33.09 -31.85 -16.96
C GLY A 10 32.36 -30.51 -16.73
N VAL A 11 31.95 -30.22 -15.48
CA VAL A 11 31.17 -29.02 -15.17
C VAL A 11 32.11 -27.86 -14.88
N GLN A 12 32.25 -26.93 -15.82
CA GLN A 12 32.80 -25.60 -15.53
C GLN A 12 31.69 -24.68 -15.03
N GLU A 13 31.92 -23.97 -13.92
CA GLU A 13 31.09 -22.84 -13.50
C GLU A 13 31.30 -21.67 -14.46
N GLU A 14 30.42 -21.54 -15.45
CA GLU A 14 30.30 -20.31 -16.23
C GLU A 14 29.52 -19.25 -15.44
N LYS A 15 30.23 -18.24 -14.94
CA LYS A 15 29.61 -16.94 -14.60
C LYS A 15 28.94 -16.37 -15.84
N ARG A 16 27.61 -16.46 -15.92
CA ARG A 16 26.85 -15.78 -16.98
C ARG A 16 26.74 -14.29 -16.64
N PRO A 17 27.20 -13.37 -17.50
CA PRO A 17 26.94 -11.94 -17.32
C PRO A 17 25.45 -11.64 -17.56
N ALA A 18 24.95 -10.63 -16.86
CA ALA A 18 23.58 -10.14 -17.00
C ALA A 18 23.26 -9.84 -18.48
N LYS A 19 22.22 -10.49 -19.00
CA LYS A 19 21.70 -10.23 -20.35
C LYS A 19 21.03 -8.86 -20.36
N VAL A 20 21.69 -7.86 -20.95
CA VAL A 20 21.04 -6.63 -21.40
C VAL A 20 20.18 -6.98 -22.61
N ILE A 21 18.85 -6.98 -22.46
CA ILE A 21 17.93 -7.11 -23.58
C ILE A 21 17.82 -5.76 -24.26
N VAL A 22 18.57 -5.55 -25.34
CA VAL A 22 18.34 -4.44 -26.27
C VAL A 22 17.17 -4.83 -27.16
N VAL A 23 15.97 -4.30 -26.88
CA VAL A 23 14.82 -4.45 -27.78
C VAL A 23 15.04 -3.52 -28.98
N LYS A 24 15.54 -4.09 -30.09
CA LYS A 24 15.51 -3.44 -31.41
C LYS A 24 14.06 -3.38 -31.89
N ALA A 25 13.46 -2.19 -31.89
CA ALA A 25 12.20 -1.96 -32.58
C ALA A 25 12.41 -2.06 -34.09
N ALA A 26 11.63 -2.92 -34.74
CA ALA A 26 11.58 -3.09 -36.19
C ALA A 26 11.04 -1.81 -36.85
N ARG A 27 11.73 -1.35 -37.91
CA ARG A 27 11.23 -0.31 -38.81
C ARG A 27 10.34 -0.94 -39.88
N SER A 28 9.25 -0.26 -40.23
CA SER A 28 8.69 -0.28 -41.59
C SER A 28 7.92 1.02 -41.86
N PRO A 29 7.77 1.44 -43.14
CA PRO A 29 8.07 2.80 -43.55
C PRO A 29 6.81 3.63 -43.83
N ILE A 30 6.82 4.91 -43.45
CA ILE A 30 6.03 5.93 -44.15
C ILE A 30 6.90 7.18 -44.28
N ALA A 31 7.20 7.55 -45.53
CA ALA A 31 7.87 8.78 -45.89
C ALA A 31 6.87 9.94 -45.83
N SER A 32 7.27 11.09 -45.28
CA SER A 32 7.34 12.33 -46.05
C SER A 32 7.94 13.50 -45.25
N LYS A 33 9.02 14.03 -45.84
CA LYS A 33 9.39 15.45 -45.97
C LYS A 33 9.64 16.31 -44.72
N THR A 34 10.95 16.50 -44.49
CA THR A 34 11.65 17.80 -44.28
C THR A 34 11.02 18.85 -43.35
N ASN A 35 11.74 19.17 -42.27
CA ASN A 35 12.57 20.39 -42.20
C ASN A 35 13.53 20.33 -40.99
N ASN A 36 14.82 20.52 -41.26
CA ASN A 36 15.83 20.79 -40.24
C ASN A 36 15.58 22.19 -39.66
N SER A 37 15.31 22.25 -38.36
CA SER A 37 15.42 23.47 -37.57
C SER A 37 15.87 23.11 -36.16
N THR A 38 17.18 23.24 -35.94
CA THR A 38 17.86 23.58 -34.68
C THR A 38 16.99 23.57 -33.41
N ILE A 39 16.96 22.45 -32.69
CA ILE A 39 16.37 22.41 -31.34
C ILE A 39 17.49 22.67 -30.33
N LYS A 40 17.43 23.86 -29.75
CA LYS A 40 18.22 24.32 -28.61
C LYS A 40 17.93 23.43 -27.40
N LYS A 41 18.98 23.13 -26.62
CA LYS A 41 18.85 22.70 -25.22
C LYS A 41 17.99 23.72 -24.48
N THR A 42 16.77 23.36 -24.11
CA THR A 42 16.01 23.88 -22.97
C THR A 42 14.75 23.03 -22.83
N ASP A 43 14.44 22.71 -21.58
CA ASP A 43 13.16 22.18 -21.10
C ASP A 43 12.85 20.72 -21.44
N THR A 44 13.40 19.83 -20.61
CA THR A 44 12.72 18.58 -20.25
C THR A 44 11.33 18.94 -19.74
N VAL A 45 10.38 18.96 -20.65
CA VAL A 45 8.96 18.88 -20.35
C VAL A 45 8.81 17.60 -19.52
N LYS A 46 8.54 17.75 -18.22
CA LYS A 46 7.94 16.68 -17.43
C LYS A 46 6.65 16.36 -18.18
N ALA A 47 6.65 15.26 -18.92
CA ALA A 47 5.41 14.69 -19.40
C ALA A 47 4.60 14.45 -18.13
N ASP A 48 3.49 15.16 -18.00
CA ASP A 48 2.51 14.89 -16.96
C ASP A 48 2.05 13.45 -17.19
N ASN A 49 2.71 12.52 -16.48
CA ASN A 49 2.28 11.13 -16.32
C ASN A 49 1.05 11.16 -15.42
N VAL A 50 -0.02 11.80 -15.90
CA VAL A 50 -1.35 11.67 -15.33
C VAL A 50 -1.78 10.27 -15.70
N ASN A 51 -1.56 9.34 -14.77
CA ASN A 51 -2.10 8.00 -14.84
C ASN A 51 -3.59 8.13 -15.20
N LYS A 52 -4.02 7.50 -16.31
CA LYS A 52 -5.43 7.56 -16.70
C LYS A 52 -6.24 6.94 -15.56
N PRO A 53 -7.41 7.51 -15.18
CA PRO A 53 -8.27 6.87 -14.20
C PRO A 53 -8.50 5.41 -14.63
N ASN A 54 -8.24 4.49 -13.70
CA ASN A 54 -8.49 3.05 -13.84
C ASN A 54 -7.49 2.26 -14.70
N GLU A 55 -6.29 2.78 -14.97
CA GLU A 55 -5.22 1.94 -15.55
C GLU A 55 -4.77 0.88 -14.53
N LYS A 56 -4.76 -0.40 -14.96
CA LYS A 56 -4.34 -1.50 -14.10
C LYS A 56 -2.84 -1.40 -13.82
N LEU A 57 -2.49 -1.37 -12.54
CA LEU A 57 -1.11 -1.35 -12.07
C LEU A 57 -0.67 -2.74 -11.60
N PHE A 58 0.62 -3.01 -11.78
CA PHE A 58 1.28 -4.25 -11.38
C PHE A 58 2.42 -3.94 -10.40
N VAL A 59 2.55 -4.77 -9.37
CA VAL A 59 3.64 -4.64 -8.40
C VAL A 59 4.96 -4.93 -9.09
N ASN A 60 5.97 -4.10 -8.84
CA ASN A 60 7.35 -4.35 -9.23
C ASN A 60 8.28 -4.17 -8.02
N GLU A 61 9.50 -4.68 -8.15
CA GLU A 61 10.53 -4.66 -7.11
C GLU A 61 11.86 -4.17 -7.69
N ILE A 62 12.51 -3.23 -7.00
CA ILE A 62 13.83 -2.66 -7.32
C ILE A 62 14.54 -2.43 -5.98
N ASP A 63 15.78 -2.91 -5.85
CA ASP A 63 16.62 -2.73 -4.65
C ASP A 63 15.90 -3.10 -3.33
N ASP A 64 15.25 -4.26 -3.30
CA ASP A 64 14.46 -4.77 -2.17
C ASP A 64 13.30 -3.85 -1.72
N LYS A 65 12.83 -2.97 -2.63
CA LYS A 65 11.69 -2.09 -2.42
C LYS A 65 10.63 -2.27 -3.50
N TYR A 66 9.38 -2.17 -3.07
CA TYR A 66 8.23 -2.36 -3.93
C TYR A 66 7.61 -1.05 -4.39
N GLY A 67 7.17 -1.05 -5.65
CA GLY A 67 6.47 0.03 -6.32
C GLY A 67 5.43 -0.53 -7.28
N TYR A 68 4.99 0.31 -8.23
CA TYR A 68 4.02 -0.11 -9.25
C TYR A 68 4.35 0.42 -10.64
N VAL A 69 4.16 -0.45 -11.64
CA VAL A 69 4.28 -0.15 -13.07
C VAL A 69 2.93 -0.28 -13.77
N ASN A 70 2.77 0.40 -14.89
CA ASN A 70 1.61 0.21 -15.78
C ASN A 70 1.80 -1.00 -16.72
N ALA A 71 0.81 -1.24 -17.60
CA ALA A 71 0.83 -2.36 -18.54
C ALA A 71 1.95 -2.27 -19.61
N LYS A 72 2.56 -1.09 -19.79
CA LYS A 72 3.72 -0.90 -20.67
C LYS A 72 5.06 -1.12 -19.97
N GLY A 73 5.04 -1.37 -18.65
CA GLY A 73 6.24 -1.48 -17.82
C GLY A 73 6.82 -0.12 -17.40
N GLU A 74 6.08 0.98 -17.56
CA GLU A 74 6.50 2.31 -17.11
C GLU A 74 6.22 2.45 -15.60
N GLN A 75 7.19 2.95 -14.83
CA GLN A 75 7.04 3.18 -13.39
C GLN A 75 6.00 4.27 -13.12
N VAL A 76 4.97 3.95 -12.33
CA VAL A 76 3.92 4.88 -11.92
C VAL A 76 4.10 5.30 -10.45
N ILE A 77 4.42 4.35 -9.58
CA ILE A 77 4.63 4.59 -8.15
C ILE A 77 6.03 4.08 -7.80
N GLU A 78 6.91 4.95 -7.34
CA GLU A 78 8.30 4.62 -6.99
C GLU A 78 8.43 3.43 -6.04
N CYS A 79 9.49 2.62 -6.24
CA CYS A 79 9.89 1.55 -5.33
C CYS A 79 10.41 2.12 -4.00
N LYS A 80 9.51 2.28 -3.04
CA LYS A 80 9.82 2.86 -1.71
C LYS A 80 9.20 2.10 -0.54
N PHE A 81 8.40 1.08 -0.81
CA PHE A 81 7.69 0.30 0.21
C PHE A 81 8.46 -0.98 0.53
N ASP A 82 8.39 -1.41 1.79
CA ASP A 82 8.97 -2.67 2.24
C ASP A 82 8.19 -3.87 1.69
N GLU A 83 6.88 -3.71 1.51
CA GLU A 83 5.97 -4.67 0.87
C GLU A 83 4.87 -3.90 0.14
N ALA A 84 4.35 -4.45 -0.96
CA ALA A 84 3.23 -3.86 -1.69
C ALA A 84 2.34 -4.96 -2.28
N TYR A 85 1.02 -4.76 -2.22
CA TYR A 85 0.03 -5.73 -2.71
C TYR A 85 -0.76 -5.16 -3.89
N SER A 86 -1.49 -6.03 -4.58
CA SER A 86 -2.38 -5.61 -5.68
C SER A 86 -3.50 -4.69 -5.20
N PHE A 87 -3.93 -3.79 -6.10
CA PHE A 87 -5.08 -2.92 -5.86
C PHE A 87 -6.39 -3.72 -5.80
N THR A 88 -7.22 -3.38 -4.82
CA THR A 88 -8.60 -3.87 -4.61
C THR A 88 -9.45 -2.68 -4.17
N GLU A 89 -10.60 -2.44 -4.83
CA GLU A 89 -11.44 -1.26 -4.54
C GLU A 89 -10.63 0.06 -4.59
N ASP A 90 -9.77 0.21 -5.61
CA ASP A 90 -8.87 1.35 -5.85
C ASP A 90 -7.81 1.64 -4.77
N LEU A 91 -7.68 0.76 -3.77
CA LEU A 91 -6.68 0.84 -2.71
C LEU A 91 -5.74 -0.36 -2.74
N ALA A 92 -4.47 -0.13 -2.48
CA ALA A 92 -3.48 -1.19 -2.28
C ALA A 92 -2.90 -1.13 -0.87
N VAL A 93 -2.70 -2.30 -0.27
CA VAL A 93 -1.94 -2.44 0.97
C VAL A 93 -0.47 -2.21 0.66
N VAL A 94 0.17 -1.38 1.48
CA VAL A 94 1.62 -1.19 1.46
C VAL A 94 2.18 -1.26 2.87
N LYS A 95 3.45 -1.67 2.98
CA LYS A 95 4.20 -1.63 4.22
C LYS A 95 5.33 -0.62 4.10
N LYS A 96 5.49 0.19 5.13
CA LYS A 96 6.59 1.14 5.25
C LYS A 96 7.01 1.25 6.71
N ASP A 97 8.31 1.22 6.96
CA ASP A 97 8.91 1.34 8.29
C ASP A 97 8.32 0.29 9.26
N GLY A 98 8.06 -0.92 8.74
CA GLY A 98 7.53 -2.04 9.52
C GLY A 98 6.01 -2.01 9.78
N LYS A 99 5.29 -0.98 9.33
CA LYS A 99 3.83 -0.85 9.54
C LYS A 99 3.07 -0.84 8.22
N TYR A 100 1.82 -1.27 8.27
CA TYR A 100 0.95 -1.35 7.10
C TYR A 100 -0.03 -0.18 7.02
N GLY A 101 -0.30 0.25 5.79
CA GLY A 101 -1.27 1.28 5.43
C GLY A 101 -1.80 1.04 4.02
N TYR A 102 -2.43 2.07 3.45
CA TYR A 102 -3.07 1.99 2.14
C TYR A 102 -2.76 3.20 1.27
N ILE A 103 -2.54 2.95 -0.02
CA ILE A 103 -2.34 3.96 -1.05
C ILE A 103 -3.40 3.84 -2.15
N ASN A 104 -3.65 4.92 -2.88
CA ASN A 104 -4.44 4.88 -4.12
C ASN A 104 -3.57 4.62 -5.35
N THR A 105 -4.21 4.55 -6.53
CA THR A 105 -3.57 4.30 -7.83
C THR A 105 -2.63 5.41 -8.32
N LYS A 106 -2.59 6.55 -7.62
CA LYS A 106 -1.60 7.63 -7.83
C LYS A 106 -0.40 7.51 -6.89
N GLY A 107 -0.40 6.54 -5.97
CA GLY A 107 0.61 6.40 -4.94
C GLY A 107 0.44 7.36 -3.76
N GLU A 108 -0.70 8.04 -3.66
CA GLU A 108 -1.04 8.90 -2.52
C GLU A 108 -1.44 8.02 -1.34
N GLN A 109 -0.89 8.32 -0.15
CA GLN A 109 -1.23 7.62 1.09
C GLN A 109 -2.65 8.00 1.51
N ILE A 110 -3.58 7.06 1.42
CA ILE A 110 -4.98 7.26 1.86
C ILE A 110 -5.13 6.94 3.35
N ILE A 111 -4.43 5.91 3.81
CA ILE A 111 -4.43 5.50 5.22
C ILE A 111 -2.98 5.29 5.64
N GLU A 112 -2.51 6.05 6.63
CA GLU A 112 -1.14 6.00 7.12
C GLU A 112 -0.66 4.58 7.48
N CYS A 113 0.63 4.32 7.28
CA CYS A 113 1.29 3.09 7.71
C CYS A 113 1.45 3.07 9.23
N LYS A 114 0.40 2.67 9.95
CA LYS A 114 0.36 2.63 11.42
C LYS A 114 -0.15 1.32 12.02
N PHE A 115 -0.54 0.37 11.18
CA PHE A 115 -1.10 -0.90 11.62
C PHE A 115 -0.03 -2.00 11.65
N ASP A 116 -0.15 -2.92 12.59
CA ASP A 116 0.74 -4.08 12.69
C ASP A 116 0.43 -5.10 11.59
N LEU A 117 -0.85 -5.23 11.23
CA LEU A 117 -1.34 -6.09 10.16
C LEU A 117 -2.59 -5.47 9.56
N VAL A 118 -2.80 -5.69 8.27
CA VAL A 118 -4.03 -5.30 7.57
C VAL A 118 -4.46 -6.37 6.56
N ARG A 119 -5.72 -6.32 6.15
CA ARG A 119 -6.26 -7.08 5.01
C ARG A 119 -6.70 -6.12 3.91
N SER A 120 -6.80 -6.62 2.67
CA SER A 120 -7.42 -5.88 1.58
C SER A 120 -8.86 -5.47 1.92
N PHE A 121 -9.30 -4.37 1.32
CA PHE A 121 -10.70 -3.95 1.41
C PHE A 121 -11.61 -4.95 0.70
N SER A 122 -12.78 -5.18 1.31
CA SER A 122 -13.91 -5.90 0.73
C SER A 122 -15.19 -5.29 1.28
N GLU A 123 -16.12 -4.93 0.40
CA GLU A 123 -17.39 -4.29 0.77
C GLU A 123 -17.19 -3.00 1.59
N GLY A 124 -16.14 -2.25 1.24
CA GLY A 124 -15.78 -0.99 1.90
C GLY A 124 -15.19 -1.14 3.30
N LEU A 125 -14.88 -2.36 3.77
CA LEU A 125 -14.24 -2.63 5.06
C LEU A 125 -12.92 -3.37 4.91
N ALA A 126 -12.00 -3.10 5.83
CA ALA A 126 -10.78 -3.89 5.98
C ALA A 126 -10.54 -4.24 7.45
N ARG A 127 -10.13 -5.49 7.70
CA ARG A 127 -9.67 -5.91 9.03
C ARG A 127 -8.24 -5.43 9.27
N VAL A 128 -8.01 -4.82 10.41
CA VAL A 128 -6.70 -4.31 10.84
C VAL A 128 -6.33 -4.82 12.22
N LYS A 129 -5.04 -4.81 12.53
CA LYS A 129 -4.48 -5.03 13.86
C LYS A 129 -3.63 -3.84 14.26
N LYS A 130 -3.83 -3.31 15.45
CA LYS A 130 -2.99 -2.27 16.07
C LYS A 130 -2.83 -2.58 17.55
N ASP A 131 -1.60 -2.55 18.05
CA ASP A 131 -1.27 -2.73 19.46
C ASP A 131 -1.91 -4.02 20.04
N SER A 132 -1.73 -5.12 19.29
CA SER A 132 -2.27 -6.45 19.60
C SER A 132 -3.80 -6.61 19.50
N LYS A 133 -4.56 -5.56 19.18
CA LYS A 133 -6.02 -5.61 19.08
C LYS A 133 -6.48 -5.56 17.63
N TYR A 134 -7.57 -6.26 17.32
CA TYR A 134 -8.17 -6.27 15.98
C TYR A 134 -9.34 -5.31 15.89
N GLY A 135 -9.56 -4.76 14.69
CA GLY A 135 -10.72 -3.93 14.38
C GLY A 135 -11.01 -3.92 12.89
N TYR A 136 -12.07 -3.21 12.50
CA TYR A 136 -12.38 -2.94 11.10
C TYR A 136 -12.26 -1.45 10.85
N ILE A 137 -11.78 -1.09 9.65
CA ILE A 137 -11.78 0.29 9.17
C ILE A 137 -12.55 0.40 7.86
N ASN A 138 -13.09 1.56 7.56
CA ASN A 138 -13.63 1.89 6.24
C ASN A 138 -12.53 2.44 5.30
N ILE A 139 -12.89 2.73 4.05
CA ILE A 139 -11.98 3.25 3.02
C ILE A 139 -11.32 4.60 3.35
N LYS A 140 -11.84 5.35 4.34
CA LYS A 140 -11.26 6.60 4.84
C LYS A 140 -10.22 6.35 5.94
N GLY A 141 -10.00 5.08 6.31
CA GLY A 141 -9.18 4.71 7.45
C GLY A 141 -9.92 4.74 8.78
N ASN A 142 -11.24 4.91 8.74
CA ASN A 142 -12.01 5.14 9.94
C ASN A 142 -12.42 3.85 10.64
N PHE A 143 -12.21 3.73 11.95
CA PHE A 143 -12.68 2.55 12.69
C PHE A 143 -14.19 2.41 12.59
N VAL A 144 -14.66 1.19 12.34
CA VAL A 144 -16.07 0.83 12.26
C VAL A 144 -16.36 -0.23 13.31
N VAL A 145 -17.44 -0.03 14.04
CA VAL A 145 -18.03 -1.00 14.95
C VAL A 145 -19.47 -1.26 14.55
N ASN A 146 -20.03 -2.39 14.95
CA ASN A 146 -21.45 -2.67 14.72
C ASN A 146 -22.22 -2.50 16.03
N ASP A 147 -23.40 -1.91 15.96
CA ASP A 147 -24.35 -1.93 17.08
C ASP A 147 -25.00 -3.32 17.24
N GLU A 148 -25.87 -3.46 18.24
CA GLU A 148 -26.63 -4.67 18.52
C GLU A 148 -27.54 -5.14 17.36
N ASN A 149 -27.90 -4.23 16.46
CA ASN A 149 -28.76 -4.50 15.30
C ASN A 149 -27.93 -4.74 14.02
N GLY A 150 -26.60 -4.74 14.11
CA GLY A 150 -25.69 -4.92 12.98
C GLY A 150 -25.48 -3.67 12.13
N ASN A 151 -25.91 -2.49 12.59
CA ASN A 151 -25.66 -1.24 11.89
C ASN A 151 -24.20 -0.83 12.07
N ARG A 152 -23.54 -0.43 10.98
CA ARG A 152 -22.17 0.08 10.98
C ARG A 152 -22.15 1.48 11.59
N ILE A 153 -21.35 1.66 12.64
CA ILE A 153 -21.06 2.94 13.27
C ILE A 153 -19.61 3.29 12.97
N GLU A 154 -19.42 4.40 12.26
CA GLU A 154 -18.09 4.97 12.03
C GLU A 154 -17.64 5.72 13.28
N ILE A 155 -16.57 5.26 13.91
CA ILE A 155 -16.07 5.80 15.18
C ILE A 155 -15.09 6.96 14.96
N SER A 156 -14.56 7.19 13.77
CA SER A 156 -13.40 8.08 13.65
C SER A 156 -13.54 9.26 12.68
N GLY A 157 -14.54 10.10 12.95
CA GLY A 157 -14.29 11.55 12.82
C GLY A 157 -13.65 12.17 14.07
N LYS A 158 -13.74 11.50 15.24
CA LYS A 158 -13.51 12.13 16.55
C LYS A 158 -12.37 11.52 17.38
N PHE A 159 -11.90 10.32 17.03
CA PHE A 159 -10.94 9.53 17.83
C PHE A 159 -9.81 8.99 16.95
N ASP A 160 -8.61 8.93 17.50
CA ASP A 160 -7.38 8.44 16.84
C ASP A 160 -7.35 6.91 16.76
N GLU A 161 -7.94 6.26 17.76
CA GLU A 161 -8.04 4.81 17.90
C GLU A 161 -9.38 4.43 18.53
N ALA A 162 -9.92 3.29 18.14
CA ALA A 162 -11.03 2.64 18.80
C ALA A 162 -10.76 1.14 18.84
N TYR A 163 -11.05 0.53 19.99
CA TYR A 163 -10.89 -0.92 20.19
C TYR A 163 -12.26 -1.61 20.20
N SER A 164 -12.27 -2.94 20.13
CA SER A 164 -13.51 -3.72 20.13
C SER A 164 -14.35 -3.47 21.39
N PHE A 165 -15.67 -3.64 21.27
CA PHE A 165 -16.56 -3.64 22.41
C PHE A 165 -16.30 -4.84 23.32
N THR A 166 -16.35 -4.59 24.63
CA THR A 166 -16.41 -5.59 25.69
C THR A 166 -17.40 -5.05 26.72
N GLU A 167 -18.43 -5.83 27.07
CA GLU A 167 -19.49 -5.39 28.00
C GLU A 167 -20.09 -4.02 27.61
N ASP A 168 -20.50 -3.90 26.33
CA ASP A 168 -21.11 -2.70 25.74
C ASP A 168 -20.24 -1.42 25.72
N LEU A 169 -18.97 -1.53 26.10
CA LEU A 169 -18.01 -0.43 26.09
C LEU A 169 -16.83 -0.70 25.15
N ALA A 170 -16.48 0.28 24.34
CA ALA A 170 -15.26 0.28 23.56
C ALA A 170 -14.32 1.35 24.09
N VAL A 171 -13.06 0.98 24.28
CA VAL A 171 -12.01 1.94 24.59
C VAL A 171 -11.74 2.77 23.33
N VAL A 172 -11.64 4.08 23.49
CA VAL A 172 -11.23 5.02 22.44
C VAL A 172 -10.03 5.83 22.91
N LYS A 173 -9.20 6.27 21.95
CA LYS A 173 -8.09 7.18 22.20
C LYS A 173 -8.29 8.46 21.40
N LYS A 174 -8.06 9.60 22.04
CA LYS A 174 -8.05 10.91 21.40
C LYS A 174 -6.98 11.77 22.04
N ASP A 175 -6.16 12.44 21.23
CA ASP A 175 -5.12 13.37 21.67
C ASP A 175 -4.18 12.72 22.71
N GLY A 176 -3.87 11.44 22.52
CA GLY A 176 -3.02 10.67 23.42
C GLY A 176 -3.72 10.12 24.68
N LYS A 177 -4.96 10.50 24.98
CA LYS A 177 -5.71 10.07 26.17
C LYS A 177 -6.78 9.04 25.84
N TYR A 178 -7.03 8.15 26.80
CA TYR A 178 -8.01 7.09 26.71
C TYR A 178 -9.34 7.48 27.38
N GLY A 179 -10.43 7.03 26.78
CA GLY A 179 -11.80 7.14 27.26
C GLY A 179 -12.62 5.94 26.79
N TYR A 180 -13.94 6.00 26.95
CA TYR A 180 -14.86 4.92 26.57
C TYR A 180 -16.07 5.45 25.82
N ILE A 181 -16.52 4.69 24.83
CA ILE A 181 -17.78 4.91 24.11
C ILE A 181 -18.74 3.73 24.34
N ASN A 182 -20.05 3.97 24.23
CA ASN A 182 -21.06 2.92 24.22
C ASN A 182 -21.27 2.35 22.80
N THR A 183 -22.15 1.35 22.68
CA THR A 183 -22.52 0.69 21.41
C THR A 183 -23.15 1.62 20.37
N LYS A 184 -23.53 2.85 20.72
CA LYS A 184 -24.01 3.89 19.78
C LYS A 184 -22.88 4.81 19.30
N GLY A 185 -21.65 4.59 19.76
CA GLY A 185 -20.51 5.47 19.51
C GLY A 185 -20.50 6.74 20.35
N GLU A 186 -21.37 6.84 21.36
CA GLU A 186 -21.45 7.99 22.25
C GLU A 186 -20.39 7.87 23.36
N GLN A 187 -19.68 8.96 23.64
CA GLN A 187 -18.67 8.97 24.70
C GLN A 187 -19.33 8.88 26.08
N VAL A 188 -19.06 7.80 26.79
CA VAL A 188 -19.51 7.55 28.17
C VAL A 188 -18.46 8.03 29.17
N ILE A 189 -17.18 7.89 28.81
CA ILE A 189 -16.05 8.33 29.62
C ILE A 189 -15.11 9.16 28.74
N GLU A 190 -14.85 10.39 29.17
CA GLU A 190 -13.98 11.33 28.47
C GLU A 190 -12.55 10.79 28.28
N CYS A 191 -11.92 11.18 27.18
CA CYS A 191 -10.51 10.87 26.91
C CYS A 191 -9.61 11.70 27.83
N LYS A 192 -9.34 11.21 29.04
CA LYS A 192 -8.50 11.90 30.03
C LYS A 192 -7.51 11.01 30.77
N PHE A 193 -7.53 9.71 30.50
CA PHE A 193 -6.65 8.74 31.14
C PHE A 193 -5.40 8.48 30.30
N ASP A 194 -4.24 8.36 30.93
CA ASP A 194 -2.99 8.01 30.23
C ASP A 194 -2.92 6.52 29.85
N SER A 195 -3.71 5.69 30.53
CA SER A 195 -3.85 4.26 30.25
C SER A 195 -5.21 3.76 30.72
N VAL A 196 -5.71 2.72 30.09
CA VAL A 196 -6.85 1.93 30.59
C VAL A 196 -6.42 0.48 30.72
N GLY A 197 -6.90 -0.19 31.78
CA GLY A 197 -6.62 -1.62 32.00
C GLY A 197 -7.26 -2.48 30.91
N GLY A 198 -6.64 -3.65 30.63
CA GLY A 198 -7.31 -4.70 29.87
C GLY A 198 -8.37 -5.38 30.74
N PHE A 199 -9.52 -5.68 30.17
CA PHE A 199 -10.46 -6.64 30.75
C PHE A 199 -9.88 -8.05 30.66
#